data_AF-W0EVI1-F1
#
_entry.id   AF-W0EVI1-F1
#
_cell.length_a   1.000
_cell.length_b   1.000
_cell.length_c   1.000
_cell.angle_alpha   90.00
_cell.angle_beta   90.00
_cell.angle_gamma   90.00
#
_symmetry.space_group_name_H-M   'P 1'
#
loop_
_entity.id
_entity.type
_entity.pdbx_description
1 polymer ?
#
loop_
_entity_poly.entity_id
_entity_poly.type
_entity_poly.pdbx_seq_one_letter_code
_entity_poly.pdbx_strand_id
1 'polypeptide(L)'
;MKTKNLVGILMLFLFTYTFISCDKDDLTDKVEIVKMYVSAETDTYTPWGSETPIECMLVKEERNASYSKLPFSGIDGFVYKKGTEYTLKVEKTTLANPPADDSNVRYKLIEILTEQEK
;
A
#
# COMPACT_ATOMS: atom_id res chain seq x y z
N MET A 1 34.07 -66.91 -15.14
CA MET A 1 33.29 -66.80 -13.89
C MET A 1 32.64 -65.42 -13.88
N LYS A 2 31.33 -65.31 -14.19
CA LYS A 2 30.23 -64.96 -13.26
C LYS A 2 30.52 -63.65 -12.50
N THR A 3 29.73 -62.57 -12.60
CA THR A 3 28.26 -62.50 -12.46
C THR A 3 27.66 -61.22 -13.09
N LYS A 4 26.47 -61.36 -13.69
CA LYS A 4 25.45 -60.31 -13.86
C LYS A 4 24.55 -60.31 -12.62
N ASN A 5 24.01 -59.15 -12.22
CA ASN A 5 22.75 -58.90 -11.47
C ASN A 5 22.62 -57.36 -11.41
N LEU A 6 21.68 -56.63 -12.04
CA LEU A 6 20.21 -56.74 -12.12
C LEU A 6 19.55 -56.53 -10.75
N VAL A 7 18.87 -55.39 -10.59
CA VAL A 7 17.59 -55.15 -9.89
C VAL A 7 17.55 -53.66 -9.50
N GLY A 8 16.79 -52.89 -10.27
CA GLY A 8 16.18 -51.66 -9.76
C GLY A 8 14.90 -52.02 -9.01
N ILE A 9 14.55 -51.22 -7.99
CA ILE A 9 13.19 -50.82 -7.59
C ILE A 9 13.23 -50.20 -6.17
N LEU A 10 12.47 -49.10 -6.05
CA LEU A 10 11.78 -48.54 -4.87
C LEU A 10 12.44 -47.52 -3.93
N MET A 11 11.89 -46.31 -4.03
CA MET A 11 11.68 -45.26 -3.03
C MET A 11 12.02 -45.57 -1.56
N LEU A 12 12.66 -44.59 -0.89
CA LEU A 12 12.09 -44.04 0.34
C LEU A 12 12.47 -42.58 0.55
N PHE A 13 11.43 -41.78 0.76
CA PHE A 13 11.41 -40.37 1.11
C PHE A 13 12.28 -40.06 2.33
N LEU A 14 13.20 -39.09 2.21
CA LEU A 14 13.68 -38.32 3.36
C LEU A 14 14.10 -36.90 2.95
N PHE A 15 13.22 -36.20 2.24
CA PHE A 15 13.25 -34.74 2.16
C PHE A 15 12.35 -34.19 3.27
N THR A 16 12.76 -34.36 4.53
CA THR A 16 12.24 -33.50 5.61
C THR A 16 12.95 -32.15 5.52
N TYR A 17 12.66 -31.40 4.45
CA TYR A 17 12.88 -29.97 4.45
C TYR A 17 11.75 -29.35 5.26
N THR A 18 11.92 -29.36 6.58
CA THR A 18 11.15 -28.48 7.46
C THR A 18 11.71 -27.07 7.27
N PHE A 19 11.27 -26.38 6.22
CA PHE A 19 11.30 -24.93 6.20
C PHE A 19 10.17 -24.44 7.12
N ILE A 20 10.43 -24.47 8.43
CA ILE A 20 9.74 -23.57 9.35
C ILE A 20 10.47 -22.25 9.25
N SER A 21 10.29 -21.54 8.13
CA SER A 21 10.49 -20.09 8.12
C SER A 21 9.19 -19.50 8.61
N CYS A 22 9.01 -19.56 9.93
CA CYS A 22 8.03 -18.71 10.59
C CYS A 22 8.67 -17.32 10.59
N ASP A 23 8.46 -16.56 9.51
CA ASP A 23 8.61 -15.11 9.62
C ASP A 23 7.59 -14.70 10.67
N LYS A 24 8.12 -14.32 11.83
CA LYS A 24 7.33 -13.58 12.79
C LYS A 24 7.10 -12.27 12.09
N ASP A 25 5.96 -12.14 11.41
CA ASP A 25 5.44 -10.82 11.06
C ASP A 25 5.31 -10.10 12.40
N ASP A 26 6.31 -9.29 12.73
CA ASP A 26 6.22 -8.37 13.85
C ASP A 26 5.01 -7.49 13.54
N LEU A 27 3.92 -7.71 14.30
CA LEU A 27 2.64 -7.00 14.22
C LEU A 27 2.84 -5.52 14.57
N THR A 28 3.55 -4.80 13.71
CA THR A 28 4.01 -3.45 13.92
C THR A 28 3.70 -2.62 12.69
N ASP A 29 3.29 -1.38 12.93
CA ASP A 29 2.94 -0.48 11.84
C ASP A 29 4.19 -0.17 11.02
N LYS A 30 4.04 -0.21 9.70
CA LYS A 30 5.11 0.11 8.77
C LYS A 30 5.07 1.59 8.42
N VAL A 31 6.13 2.31 8.77
CA VAL A 31 6.27 3.73 8.47
C VAL A 31 7.28 3.94 7.34
N GLU A 32 6.87 4.68 6.30
CA GLU A 32 7.72 5.04 5.16
C GLU A 32 7.53 6.52 4.81
N ILE A 33 8.62 7.21 4.43
CA ILE A 33 8.52 8.53 3.80
C ILE A 33 8.34 8.32 2.31
N VAL A 34 7.26 8.86 1.74
CA VAL A 34 6.96 8.75 0.32
C VAL A 34 6.72 10.12 -0.30
N LYS A 35 7.06 10.24 -1.59
CA LYS A 35 6.66 11.37 -2.41
C LYS A 35 5.28 11.09 -2.98
N MET A 36 4.37 12.04 -2.84
CA MET A 36 2.99 11.96 -3.29
C MET A 36 2.66 13.15 -4.19
N TYR A 37 1.99 12.87 -5.30
CA TYR A 37 1.45 13.87 -6.21
C TYR A 37 -0.04 14.04 -5.96
N VAL A 38 -0.51 15.29 -5.87
CA VAL A 38 -1.93 15.63 -5.74
C VAL A 38 -2.34 16.44 -6.95
N SER A 39 -3.41 16.03 -7.62
CA SER A 39 -3.92 16.68 -8.83
C SER A 39 -4.63 18.01 -8.53
N ALA A 40 -4.61 18.95 -9.47
CA ALA A 40 -5.49 20.13 -9.47
C ALA A 40 -6.96 19.79 -9.69
N GLU A 41 -7.23 18.61 -10.22
CA GLU A 41 -8.56 18.08 -10.47
C GLU A 41 -9.04 17.22 -9.30
N THR A 42 -10.35 17.21 -9.11
CA THR A 42 -11.06 16.40 -8.12
C THR A 42 -11.88 15.32 -8.83
N ASP A 43 -12.27 14.28 -8.09
CA ASP A 43 -13.24 13.29 -8.54
C ASP A 43 -14.27 13.07 -7.43
N THR A 44 -15.26 12.22 -7.66
CA THR A 44 -16.28 11.85 -6.68
C THR A 44 -16.20 10.36 -6.34
N TYR A 45 -16.54 10.02 -5.10
CA TYR A 45 -16.76 8.63 -4.71
C TYR A 45 -17.95 8.53 -3.77
N THR A 46 -18.56 7.35 -3.70
CA THR A 46 -19.65 7.07 -2.75
C THR A 46 -19.05 6.34 -1.55
N PRO A 47 -19.05 6.95 -0.35
CA PRO A 47 -18.59 6.27 0.86
C PRO A 47 -19.44 5.03 1.15
N TRP A 48 -18.83 4.02 1.79
CA TRP A 48 -19.55 2.84 2.23
C TRP A 48 -20.72 3.23 3.16
N GLY A 49 -21.90 2.68 2.91
CA GLY A 49 -23.11 3.00 3.68
C GLY A 49 -23.76 4.35 3.35
N SER A 50 -23.28 5.05 2.30
CA SER A 50 -23.91 6.26 1.78
C SER A 50 -24.49 6.02 0.38
N GLU A 51 -25.54 6.76 0.02
CA GLU A 51 -26.06 6.84 -1.35
C GLU A 51 -25.62 8.13 -2.06
N THR A 52 -25.01 9.07 -1.32
CA THR A 52 -24.59 10.38 -1.83
C THR A 52 -23.11 10.35 -2.17
N PRO A 53 -22.73 10.59 -3.44
CA PRO A 53 -21.34 10.80 -3.82
C PRO A 53 -20.79 12.08 -3.19
N ILE A 54 -19.54 12.05 -2.76
CA ILE A 54 -18.81 13.21 -2.23
C ILE A 54 -17.56 13.46 -3.06
N GLU A 55 -17.15 14.72 -3.13
CA GLU A 55 -15.94 15.15 -3.81
C GLU A 55 -14.68 14.76 -3.02
N CYS A 56 -13.60 14.43 -3.73
CA CYS A 56 -12.35 13.97 -3.17
C CYS A 56 -11.14 14.42 -4.01
N MET A 57 -9.96 14.32 -3.41
CA MET A 57 -8.69 14.53 -4.09
C MET A 57 -8.32 13.32 -4.93
N LEU A 58 -7.57 13.57 -6.00
CA LEU A 58 -6.83 12.55 -6.72
C LEU A 58 -5.36 12.58 -6.29
N VAL A 59 -4.89 11.50 -5.67
CA VAL A 59 -3.51 11.36 -5.17
C VAL A 59 -2.77 10.19 -5.81
N LYS A 60 -1.45 10.30 -5.97
CA LYS A 60 -0.61 9.23 -6.53
C LYS A 60 0.74 9.22 -5.82
N GLU A 61 1.10 8.10 -5.19
CA GLU A 61 2.48 7.90 -4.71
C GLU A 61 3.43 7.72 -5.90
N GLU A 62 4.68 8.15 -5.76
CA GLU A 62 5.68 8.10 -6.85
C GLU A 62 5.89 6.70 -7.45
N ARG A 63 5.70 5.65 -6.65
CA ARG A 63 5.84 4.26 -7.10
C ARG A 63 4.57 3.70 -7.77
N ASN A 64 3.44 4.42 -7.72
CA ASN A 64 2.15 3.98 -8.26
C ASN A 64 1.92 4.52 -9.67
N ALA A 65 1.33 3.69 -10.54
CA ALA A 65 1.05 4.08 -11.91
C ALA A 65 -0.16 5.02 -12.05
N SER A 66 -1.14 4.91 -11.15
CA SER A 66 -2.45 5.55 -11.28
C SER A 66 -2.84 6.35 -10.04
N TYR A 67 -3.66 7.37 -10.26
CA TYR A 67 -4.26 8.15 -9.18
C TYR A 67 -5.31 7.32 -8.42
N SER A 68 -5.41 7.58 -7.13
CA SER A 68 -6.39 7.03 -6.20
C SER A 68 -7.22 8.16 -5.60
N LYS A 69 -8.45 7.84 -5.21
CA LYS A 69 -9.36 8.78 -4.56
C LYS A 69 -9.04 8.86 -3.08
N LEU A 70 -8.87 10.07 -2.56
CA LEU A 70 -8.60 10.31 -1.16
C LEU A 70 -9.48 11.47 -0.67
N PRO A 71 -10.20 11.33 0.46
CA PRO A 71 -11.00 12.43 1.00
C PRO A 71 -10.11 13.65 1.29
N PHE A 72 -10.68 14.86 1.27
CA PHE A 72 -9.91 16.09 1.51
C PHE A 72 -9.17 16.13 2.86
N SER A 73 -9.65 15.35 3.85
CA SER A 73 -9.01 15.17 5.16
C SER A 73 -8.07 13.96 5.23
N GLY A 74 -7.78 13.28 4.12
CA GLY A 74 -7.05 12.02 4.10
C GLY A 74 -5.53 12.14 4.33
N ILE A 75 -5.00 13.36 4.37
CA ILE A 75 -3.59 13.65 4.71
C ILE A 75 -3.60 14.61 5.89
N ASP A 76 -3.16 14.14 7.06
CA ASP A 76 -3.08 14.98 8.26
C ASP A 76 -2.10 16.14 8.05
N GLY A 77 -2.50 17.34 8.47
CA GLY A 77 -1.74 18.57 8.28
C GLY A 77 -1.74 19.16 6.87
N PHE A 78 -2.47 18.60 5.91
CA PHE A 78 -2.59 19.14 4.55
C PHE A 78 -4.00 19.69 4.28
N VAL A 79 -4.07 20.86 3.65
CA VAL A 79 -5.32 21.48 3.19
C VAL A 79 -5.24 21.68 1.69
N TYR A 80 -6.08 20.97 0.96
CA TYR A 80 -6.12 21.04 -0.50
C TYR A 80 -6.80 22.31 -1.01
N LYS A 81 -6.18 22.97 -2.00
CA LYS A 81 -6.80 24.03 -2.80
C LYS A 81 -7.18 23.48 -4.17
N LYS A 82 -8.45 23.58 -4.53
CA LYS A 82 -8.95 23.19 -5.86
C LYS A 82 -8.26 23.99 -6.97
N GLY A 83 -7.92 23.33 -8.08
CA GLY A 83 -7.17 23.95 -9.16
C GLY A 83 -5.66 24.04 -8.91
N THR A 84 -5.14 23.44 -7.84
CA THR A 84 -3.70 23.46 -7.52
C THR A 84 -3.12 22.05 -7.53
N GLU A 85 -2.01 21.88 -8.26
CA GLU A 85 -1.19 20.66 -8.20
C GLU A 85 -0.14 20.76 -7.11
N TYR A 86 0.08 19.64 -6.42
CA TYR A 86 1.07 19.54 -5.35
C TYR A 86 2.00 18.36 -5.56
N THR A 87 3.26 18.56 -5.16
CA THR A 87 4.16 17.45 -4.82
C THR A 87 4.43 17.54 -3.33
N LEU A 88 4.06 16.49 -2.61
CA LEU A 88 4.16 16.40 -1.16
C LEU A 88 5.21 15.37 -0.76
N LYS A 89 5.90 15.64 0.34
CA LYS A 89 6.61 14.62 1.13
C LYS A 89 5.71 14.26 2.30
N VAL A 90 5.32 13.00 2.39
CA VAL A 90 4.40 12.51 3.42
C VAL A 90 4.99 11.33 4.16
N GLU A 91 4.67 11.22 5.44
CA GLU A 91 4.80 9.99 6.21
C GLU A 91 3.59 9.11 5.89
N LYS A 92 3.85 7.91 5.39
CA LYS A 92 2.85 6.87 5.16
C LYS A 92 2.99 5.82 6.26
N THR A 93 1.92 5.61 7.00
CA THR A 93 1.82 4.55 8.01
C THR A 93 0.85 3.49 7.51
N THR A 94 1.34 2.27 7.32
CA THR A 94 0.51 1.10 7.02
C THR A 94 0.28 0.33 8.32
N LEU A 95 -0.97 0.32 8.78
CA LEU A 95 -1.36 -0.28 10.05
C LEU A 95 -1.27 -1.81 9.97
N ALA A 96 -0.63 -2.44 10.96
CA ALA A 96 -0.58 -3.90 11.06
C ALA A 96 -1.95 -4.50 11.46
N ASN A 97 -2.72 -3.74 12.26
CA ASN A 97 -4.05 -4.13 12.70
C ASN A 97 -5.06 -3.02 12.37
N PRO A 98 -5.51 -2.92 11.11
CA PRO A 98 -6.47 -1.89 10.71
C PRO A 98 -7.87 -2.17 11.27
N PRO A 99 -8.70 -1.13 11.48
CA PRO A 99 -10.12 -1.32 11.74
C PRO A 99 -10.80 -2.00 10.55
N ALA A 100 -11.91 -2.70 10.79
CA ALA A 100 -12.60 -3.48 9.76
C ALA A 100 -13.26 -2.62 8.66
N ASP A 101 -13.53 -1.35 8.95
CA ASP A 101 -14.34 -0.43 8.18
C ASP A 101 -13.58 0.84 7.72
N ASP A 102 -12.25 0.87 7.88
CA ASP A 102 -11.42 2.01 7.45
C ASP A 102 -10.16 1.55 6.71
N SER A 103 -9.51 2.50 6.03
CA SER A 103 -8.23 2.29 5.37
C SER A 103 -7.15 1.82 6.36
N ASN A 104 -6.34 0.86 5.93
CA ASN A 104 -5.14 0.46 6.64
C ASN A 104 -3.96 1.42 6.43
N VAL A 105 -4.14 2.49 5.67
CA VAL A 105 -3.10 3.50 5.40
C VAL A 105 -3.50 4.85 5.96
N ARG A 106 -2.56 5.49 6.66
CA ARG A 106 -2.64 6.88 7.11
C ARG A 106 -1.51 7.70 6.48
N TYR A 107 -1.81 8.94 6.12
CA TYR A 107 -0.82 9.89 5.62
C TYR A 107 -0.74 11.11 6.53
N LYS A 108 0.47 11.59 6.76
CA LYS A 108 0.75 12.85 7.45
C LYS A 108 1.71 13.69 6.63
N LEU A 109 1.38 14.96 6.45
CA LEU A 109 2.23 15.90 5.75
C LEU A 109 3.53 16.12 6.52
N ILE A 110 4.65 15.99 5.83
CA ILE A 110 5.96 16.44 6.32
C ILE A 110 6.30 17.78 5.69
N GLU A 111 6.16 17.89 4.37
CA GLU A 111 6.60 19.07 3.61
C GLU A 111 5.86 19.19 2.26
N ILE A 112 5.55 20.41 1.84
CA ILE A 112 5.11 20.73 0.48
C ILE A 112 6.34 21.03 -0.34
N LEU A 113 6.67 20.16 -1.31
CA LEU A 113 7.84 20.32 -2.17
C LEU A 113 7.56 21.26 -3.35
N THR A 114 6.34 21.20 -3.90
CA THR A 114 5.87 22.11 -4.95
C THR A 114 4.38 22.39 -4.79
N GLU A 115 3.98 23.60 -5.15
CA GLU A 115 2.59 24.05 -5.22
C GLU A 115 2.43 24.90 -6.49
N GLN A 116 1.50 24.52 -7.37
CA GLN A 116 1.31 25.16 -8.68
C GLN A 116 -0.18 25.26 -9.02
N GLU A 117 -0.68 26.50 -9.13
CA GLU A 117 -2.06 26.78 -9.56
C GLU A 117 -2.18 26.62 -11.08
N LYS A 118 -3.26 25.97 -11.52
CA LYS A 118 -3.57 25.70 -12.94
C LYS A 118 -4.69 26.59 -13.48
#